data_AF-A0A7I8VJN9-F1
#
_entry.id   AF-A0A7I8VJN9-F1
#
_cell.length_a   1.000
_cell.length_b   1.000
_cell.length_c   1.000
_cell.angle_alpha   90.00
_cell.angle_beta   90.00
_cell.angle_gamma   90.00
#
_symmetry.space_group_name_H-M   'P 1'
#
loop_
_entity.id
_entity.type
_entity.pdbx_description
1 polymer ?
#
loop_
_entity_poly.entity_id
_entity_poly.type
_entity_poly.pdbx_seq_one_letter_code
_entity_poly.pdbx_strand_id
1 'polypeptide(L)'
;MCQPGKYERDNENRCIPVVTGRAACDNKVKCKSGTNMICKDGRCKCPNGYTMTADNLYCKSKNERLVGEFCASGDKCISRRPDSEEYMESSSICIQGVCRCHTGMKPDGVTCTTWDINEEGCLYSTNCHGGAICDKGRCSCSKGYSPYAENTKCIREGSKRRIPIEGECNEAEEESYCQYDLKCVNCMNDLRHTRRHTCARYAHDRAFPASSASSNVLSSLLVCVLYFIARWR
;
A
#
# COMPACT_ATOMS: atom_id res chain seq x y z
N MET A 1 -14.42 13.54 7.25
CA MET A 1 -14.44 12.33 6.39
C MET A 1 -13.84 11.19 7.20
N CYS A 2 -14.40 9.98 7.13
CA CYS A 2 -13.80 8.82 7.81
C CYS A 2 -12.52 8.40 7.07
N GLN A 3 -11.52 7.89 7.79
CA GLN A 3 -10.30 7.39 7.17
C GLN A 3 -10.60 6.10 6.39
N PRO A 4 -10.40 6.06 5.05
CA PRO A 4 -10.67 4.88 4.24
C PRO A 4 -9.93 3.63 4.74
N GLY A 5 -10.59 2.49 4.66
CA GLY A 5 -10.04 1.20 5.09
C GLY A 5 -9.98 0.97 6.61
N LYS A 6 -10.02 2.03 7.44
CA LYS A 6 -10.05 1.92 8.91
C LYS A 6 -11.43 2.17 9.51
N TYR A 7 -12.18 3.11 8.93
CA TYR A 7 -13.50 3.49 9.41
C TYR A 7 -14.48 3.63 8.24
N GLU A 8 -15.73 3.26 8.48
CA GLU A 8 -16.83 3.46 7.54
C GLU A 8 -17.96 4.25 8.18
N ARG A 9 -18.78 4.91 7.35
CA ARG A 9 -19.96 5.61 7.85
C ARG A 9 -21.07 4.61 8.12
N ASP A 10 -21.67 4.68 9.30
CA ASP A 10 -22.92 3.99 9.58
C ASP A 10 -24.14 4.74 8.99
N ASN A 11 -25.33 4.20 9.24
CA ASN A 11 -26.59 4.80 8.76
C ASN A 11 -26.89 6.16 9.43
N GLU A 12 -26.25 6.44 10.57
CA GLU A 12 -26.32 7.70 11.30
C GLU A 12 -25.16 8.65 10.94
N ASN A 13 -24.42 8.34 9.86
CA ASN A 13 -23.31 9.14 9.35
C ASN A 13 -22.09 9.22 10.29
N ARG A 14 -21.99 8.34 11.30
CA ARG A 14 -20.85 8.24 12.25
C ARG A 14 -19.76 7.36 11.69
N CYS A 15 -18.49 7.70 11.98
CA CYS A 15 -17.36 6.85 11.63
C CYS A 15 -17.21 5.71 12.64
N ILE A 16 -17.44 4.49 12.21
CA ILE A 16 -17.28 3.28 13.02
C ILE A 16 -16.09 2.45 12.50
N PRO A 17 -15.30 1.83 13.39
CA PRO A 17 -14.19 0.98 12.99
C PRO A 17 -14.69 -0.21 12.17
N VAL A 18 -13.87 -0.60 11.19
CA VAL A 18 -14.10 -1.82 10.41
C VAL A 18 -13.03 -2.86 10.67
N VAL A 19 -13.44 -4.12 10.62
CA VAL A 19 -12.56 -5.28 10.78
C VAL A 19 -12.79 -6.28 9.65
N THR A 20 -11.81 -7.13 9.41
CA THR A 20 -11.85 -8.19 8.39
C THR A 20 -11.67 -9.56 9.02
N GLY A 21 -12.08 -10.61 8.29
CA GLY A 21 -11.76 -11.99 8.62
C GLY A 21 -12.36 -12.48 9.93
N ARG A 22 -11.53 -13.05 10.81
CA ARG A 22 -12.00 -13.68 12.07
C ARG A 22 -12.09 -12.70 13.24
N ALA A 23 -11.87 -11.42 12.99
CA ALA A 23 -11.95 -10.39 14.01
C ALA A 23 -13.35 -10.28 14.62
N ALA A 24 -13.40 -9.84 15.88
CA ALA A 24 -14.65 -9.64 16.58
C ALA A 24 -15.40 -8.43 16.00
N CYS A 25 -16.70 -8.59 15.80
CA CYS A 25 -17.59 -7.53 15.30
C CYS A 25 -18.84 -7.45 16.17
N ASP A 26 -19.45 -6.27 16.22
CA ASP A 26 -20.67 -5.99 16.99
C ASP A 26 -21.39 -4.75 16.42
N ASN A 27 -22.29 -4.14 17.22
CA ASN A 27 -23.00 -2.92 16.80
C ASN A 27 -22.10 -1.68 16.69
N LYS A 28 -20.89 -1.73 17.25
CA LYS A 28 -19.90 -0.65 17.25
C LYS A 28 -18.76 -0.90 16.26
N VAL A 29 -18.52 -2.15 15.88
CA VAL A 29 -17.46 -2.59 14.96
C VAL A 29 -18.07 -3.40 13.81
N LYS A 30 -17.98 -2.87 12.58
CA LYS A 30 -18.54 -3.56 11.41
C LYS A 30 -17.50 -4.40 10.67
N CYS A 31 -17.98 -5.36 9.90
CA CYS A 31 -17.16 -6.01 8.89
C CYS A 31 -16.90 -5.02 7.74
N LYS A 32 -15.68 -4.99 7.21
CA LYS A 32 -15.25 -4.09 6.13
C LYS A 32 -16.17 -4.23 4.90
N SER A 33 -16.74 -3.12 4.43
CA SER A 33 -17.55 -3.11 3.22
C SER A 33 -16.71 -3.46 1.99
N GLY A 34 -17.36 -4.01 0.96
CA GLY A 34 -16.69 -4.47 -0.26
C GLY A 34 -15.97 -5.83 -0.12
N THR A 35 -15.98 -6.46 1.07
CA THR A 35 -15.41 -7.81 1.29
C THR A 35 -16.45 -8.93 1.27
N ASN A 36 -17.72 -8.61 1.00
CA ASN A 36 -18.87 -9.52 1.09
C ASN A 36 -19.00 -10.25 2.45
N MET A 37 -18.49 -9.65 3.54
CA MET A 37 -18.58 -10.22 4.89
C MET A 37 -19.80 -9.69 5.65
N ILE A 38 -20.38 -10.53 6.51
CA ILE A 38 -21.43 -10.16 7.46
C ILE A 38 -20.99 -10.47 8.90
N CYS A 39 -21.43 -9.64 9.85
CA CYS A 39 -21.19 -9.91 11.27
C CYS A 39 -22.20 -10.95 11.77
N LYS A 40 -21.72 -12.14 12.13
CA LYS A 40 -22.56 -13.24 12.64
C LYS A 40 -21.87 -13.94 13.81
N ASP A 41 -22.57 -14.04 14.93
CA ASP A 41 -22.06 -14.59 16.20
C ASP A 41 -20.80 -13.86 16.70
N GLY A 42 -20.81 -12.52 16.56
CA GLY A 42 -19.71 -11.66 16.98
C GLY A 42 -18.44 -11.78 16.14
N ARG A 43 -18.49 -12.39 14.94
CA ARG A 43 -17.36 -12.50 14.02
C ARG A 43 -17.74 -12.20 12.58
N CYS A 44 -16.81 -11.67 11.80
CA CYS A 44 -17.01 -11.54 10.36
C CYS A 44 -16.97 -12.91 9.69
N LYS A 45 -18.02 -13.23 8.95
CA LYS A 45 -18.20 -14.51 8.25
C LYS A 45 -18.70 -14.27 6.84
N CYS A 46 -18.44 -15.23 5.96
CA CYS A 46 -19.02 -15.21 4.63
C CYS A 46 -20.50 -15.60 4.69
N PRO A 47 -21.39 -14.88 3.99
CA PRO A 47 -22.78 -15.30 3.82
C PRO A 47 -22.86 -16.57 2.98
N ASN A 48 -24.03 -17.20 2.96
CA ASN A 48 -24.26 -18.44 2.21
C ASN A 48 -23.93 -18.25 0.72
N GLY A 49 -23.21 -19.21 0.14
CA GLY A 49 -22.78 -19.16 -1.26
C GLY A 49 -21.44 -18.45 -1.49
N TYR A 50 -20.81 -17.92 -0.45
CA TYR A 50 -19.47 -17.34 -0.50
C TYR A 50 -18.47 -18.19 0.29
N THR A 51 -17.20 -18.11 -0.12
CA THR A 51 -16.09 -18.82 0.51
C THR A 51 -15.03 -17.81 0.93
N MET A 52 -14.48 -17.97 2.13
CA MET A 52 -13.43 -17.10 2.66
C MET A 52 -12.11 -17.36 1.91
N THR A 53 -11.38 -16.30 1.55
CA THR A 53 -10.01 -16.41 1.03
C THR A 53 -9.06 -16.94 2.11
N ALA A 54 -7.93 -17.51 1.69
CA ALA A 54 -6.95 -18.09 2.62
C ALA A 54 -6.39 -17.07 3.63
N ASP A 55 -6.27 -15.81 3.23
CA ASP A 55 -5.84 -14.70 4.09
C ASP A 55 -6.97 -14.13 4.98
N ASN A 56 -8.19 -14.64 4.85
CA ASN A 56 -9.39 -14.17 5.55
C ASN A 56 -9.73 -12.68 5.30
N LEU A 57 -9.29 -12.10 4.19
CA LEU A 57 -9.57 -10.70 3.89
C LEU A 57 -10.80 -10.50 3.00
N TYR A 58 -11.28 -11.54 2.34
CA TYR A 58 -12.37 -11.44 1.36
C TYR A 58 -13.25 -12.68 1.30
N CYS A 59 -14.55 -12.49 1.05
CA CYS A 59 -15.49 -13.56 0.75
C CYS A 59 -15.75 -13.60 -0.75
N LYS A 60 -15.18 -14.61 -1.42
CA LYS A 60 -15.36 -14.84 -2.86
C LYS A 60 -16.62 -15.64 -3.15
N SER A 61 -17.37 -15.22 -4.16
CA SER A 61 -18.53 -15.94 -4.68
C SER A 61 -18.10 -17.20 -5.45
N LYS A 62 -19.06 -18.08 -5.77
CA LYS A 62 -18.80 -19.31 -6.54
C LYS A 62 -18.24 -19.07 -7.94
N ASN A 63 -18.42 -17.90 -8.52
CA ASN A 63 -17.94 -17.57 -9.86
C ASN A 63 -16.69 -16.68 -9.81
N GLU A 64 -16.15 -16.40 -8.63
CA GLU A 64 -14.90 -15.63 -8.49
C GLU A 64 -13.71 -16.58 -8.31
N ARG A 65 -12.60 -16.21 -8.93
CA ARG A 65 -11.36 -16.97 -8.96
C ARG A 65 -10.19 -16.04 -8.70
N LEU A 66 -9.27 -16.47 -7.85
CA LEU A 66 -8.04 -15.73 -7.57
C LEU A 66 -7.03 -15.94 -8.71
N VAL A 67 -6.08 -15.02 -8.84
CA VAL A 67 -4.90 -15.22 -9.70
C VAL A 67 -4.24 -16.57 -9.38
N GLY A 68 -3.95 -17.35 -10.42
CA GLY A 68 -3.42 -18.70 -10.32
C GLY A 68 -4.46 -19.82 -10.20
N GLU A 69 -5.73 -19.51 -9.91
CA GLU A 69 -6.80 -20.51 -9.86
C GLU A 69 -7.34 -20.85 -11.26
N PHE A 70 -7.86 -22.07 -11.42
CA PHE A 70 -8.57 -22.47 -12.64
C PHE A 70 -9.89 -21.71 -12.79
N CYS A 71 -10.20 -21.28 -14.01
CA CYS A 71 -11.40 -20.54 -14.34
C CYS A 71 -12.12 -21.12 -15.57
N ALA A 72 -13.44 -21.05 -15.55
CA ALA A 72 -14.30 -21.37 -16.68
C ALA A 72 -14.77 -20.08 -17.40
N SER A 73 -15.39 -20.25 -18.57
CA SER A 73 -16.08 -19.14 -19.24
C SER A 73 -17.18 -18.58 -18.33
N GLY A 74 -17.12 -17.27 -18.04
CA GLY A 74 -18.05 -16.59 -17.12
C GLY A 74 -17.55 -16.46 -15.68
N ASP A 75 -16.45 -17.12 -15.31
CA ASP A 75 -15.79 -16.84 -14.04
C ASP A 75 -15.13 -15.45 -14.06
N LYS A 76 -15.21 -14.76 -12.92
CA LYS A 76 -14.55 -13.48 -12.65
C LYS A 76 -13.21 -13.73 -12.02
N CYS A 77 -12.14 -13.32 -12.69
CA CYS A 77 -10.82 -13.32 -12.10
C CYS A 77 -10.64 -12.06 -11.25
N ILE A 78 -10.28 -12.25 -9.99
CA ILE A 78 -10.01 -11.17 -9.04
C ILE A 78 -8.57 -11.28 -8.51
N SER A 79 -7.96 -10.14 -8.20
CA SER A 79 -6.65 -10.07 -7.54
C SER A 79 -6.67 -9.07 -6.39
N ARG A 80 -5.74 -9.25 -5.44
CA ARG A 80 -5.56 -8.30 -4.35
C ARG A 80 -4.79 -7.07 -4.84
N ARG A 81 -5.09 -5.89 -4.31
CA ARG A 81 -4.28 -4.68 -4.53
C ARG A 81 -2.91 -4.83 -3.85
N PRO A 82 -1.82 -4.33 -4.47
CA PRO A 82 -0.49 -4.38 -3.84
C PRO A 82 -0.39 -3.51 -2.58
N ASP A 83 -1.11 -2.38 -2.58
CA ASP A 83 -1.04 -1.32 -1.56
C ASP A 83 -2.25 -1.32 -0.61
N SER A 84 -3.18 -2.28 -0.76
CA SER A 84 -4.35 -2.37 0.08
C SER A 84 -4.86 -3.79 0.28
N GLU A 85 -5.65 -3.99 1.33
CA GLU A 85 -6.35 -5.26 1.61
C GLU A 85 -7.66 -5.39 0.80
N GLU A 86 -7.73 -4.81 -0.41
CA GLU A 86 -8.92 -4.88 -1.26
C GLU A 86 -8.69 -5.81 -2.45
N TYR A 87 -9.74 -6.50 -2.87
CA TYR A 87 -9.75 -7.29 -4.09
C TYR A 87 -10.46 -6.54 -5.21
N MET A 88 -9.96 -6.68 -6.43
CA MET A 88 -10.51 -6.06 -7.63
C MET A 88 -10.57 -7.06 -8.79
N GLU A 89 -11.53 -6.86 -9.70
CA GLU A 89 -11.66 -7.63 -10.95
C GLU A 89 -10.71 -7.11 -12.06
N SER A 90 -10.34 -5.82 -12.02
CA SER A 90 -9.76 -5.12 -13.17
C SER A 90 -8.31 -5.47 -13.53
N SER A 91 -7.61 -6.27 -12.73
CA SER A 91 -6.18 -6.56 -12.94
C SER A 91 -5.91 -8.03 -13.30
N SER A 92 -6.95 -8.85 -13.45
CA SER A 92 -6.81 -10.26 -13.82
C SER A 92 -7.89 -10.71 -14.80
N ILE A 93 -7.53 -11.65 -15.66
CA ILE A 93 -8.39 -12.19 -16.72
C ILE A 93 -8.20 -13.70 -16.87
N CYS A 94 -9.26 -14.41 -17.26
CA CYS A 94 -9.21 -15.85 -17.49
C CYS A 94 -8.56 -16.14 -18.85
N ILE A 95 -7.33 -16.67 -18.84
CA ILE A 95 -6.57 -17.01 -20.06
C ILE A 95 -6.22 -18.49 -20.00
N GLN A 96 -6.66 -19.25 -21.01
CA GLN A 96 -6.40 -20.69 -21.12
C GLN A 96 -6.88 -21.48 -19.88
N GLY A 97 -8.03 -21.10 -19.32
CA GLY A 97 -8.63 -21.77 -18.18
C GLY A 97 -7.96 -21.49 -16.84
N VAL A 98 -7.08 -20.48 -16.76
CA VAL A 98 -6.45 -20.05 -15.51
C VAL A 98 -6.55 -18.53 -15.38
N CYS A 99 -6.85 -18.03 -14.17
CA CYS A 99 -6.81 -16.61 -13.90
C CYS A 99 -5.38 -16.11 -13.90
N ARG A 100 -5.06 -15.20 -14.82
CA ARG A 100 -3.75 -14.58 -14.97
C ARG A 100 -3.87 -13.07 -14.82
N CYS A 101 -2.76 -12.42 -14.49
CA CYS A 101 -2.73 -10.97 -14.50
C CYS A 101 -2.95 -10.42 -15.92
N HIS A 102 -3.52 -9.22 -16.00
CA HIS A 102 -3.67 -8.51 -17.27
C HIS A 102 -2.31 -8.37 -17.99
N THR A 103 -2.36 -8.26 -19.32
CA THR A 103 -1.18 -8.21 -20.18
C THR A 103 -0.14 -7.21 -19.67
N GLY A 104 1.04 -7.75 -19.39
CA GLY A 104 2.21 -7.00 -18.93
C GLY A 104 2.25 -6.71 -17.43
N MET A 105 1.31 -7.20 -16.63
CA MET A 105 1.50 -7.30 -15.18
C MET A 105 2.08 -8.67 -14.82
N LYS A 106 2.87 -8.74 -13.75
CA LYS A 106 3.40 -10.00 -13.20
C LYS A 106 2.55 -10.48 -12.01
N PRO A 107 2.35 -11.79 -11.84
CA PRO A 107 1.73 -12.32 -10.63
C PRO A 107 2.71 -12.29 -9.46
N ASP A 108 2.25 -11.81 -8.32
CA ASP A 108 2.92 -11.94 -7.01
C ASP A 108 1.92 -12.55 -6.02
N GLY A 109 1.90 -13.88 -5.96
CA GLY A 109 0.86 -14.64 -5.26
C GLY A 109 -0.52 -14.39 -5.87
N VAL A 110 -1.42 -13.80 -5.06
CA VAL A 110 -2.79 -13.43 -5.48
C VAL A 110 -2.91 -11.97 -5.95
N THR A 111 -1.79 -11.27 -6.03
CA THR A 111 -1.68 -9.86 -6.42
C THR A 111 -1.16 -9.78 -7.86
N CYS A 112 -1.63 -8.81 -8.62
CA CYS A 112 -1.01 -8.44 -9.89
C CYS A 112 -0.21 -7.16 -9.71
N THR A 113 1.09 -7.22 -9.96
CA THR A 113 2.02 -6.09 -9.80
C THR A 113 2.62 -5.67 -11.14
N THR A 114 3.10 -4.44 -11.22
CA THR A 114 3.96 -3.99 -12.31
C THR A 114 5.36 -4.58 -12.17
N TRP A 115 6.12 -4.58 -13.26
CA TRP A 115 7.52 -4.98 -13.25
C TRP A 115 8.39 -3.88 -12.61
N ASP A 116 9.37 -4.29 -11.82
CA ASP A 116 10.33 -3.39 -11.21
C ASP A 116 11.41 -2.98 -12.22
N ILE A 117 12.14 -1.92 -11.93
CA ILE A 117 13.19 -1.43 -12.83
C ILE A 117 14.29 -2.50 -12.93
N ASN A 118 14.75 -2.75 -14.16
CA ASN A 118 15.68 -3.80 -14.58
C ASN A 118 15.10 -5.22 -14.66
N GLU A 119 13.82 -5.44 -14.35
CA GLU A 119 13.19 -6.74 -14.58
C GLU A 119 12.77 -6.95 -16.03
N GLU A 120 12.74 -8.21 -16.45
CA GLU A 120 12.34 -8.64 -17.79
C GLU A 120 10.91 -9.21 -17.79
N GLY A 121 10.15 -8.98 -18.86
CA GLY A 121 8.79 -9.48 -19.05
C GLY A 121 7.75 -8.40 -19.31
N CYS A 122 8.16 -7.12 -19.35
CA CYS A 122 7.26 -6.04 -19.74
C CYS A 122 6.93 -6.10 -21.23
N LEU A 123 5.77 -5.56 -21.60
CA LEU A 123 5.35 -5.41 -23.00
C LEU A 123 5.17 -3.94 -23.39
N TYR A 124 4.71 -3.11 -22.46
CA TYR A 124 4.45 -1.69 -22.62
C TYR A 124 5.05 -0.90 -21.46
N SER A 125 5.35 0.39 -21.64
CA SER A 125 5.89 1.22 -20.56
C SER A 125 4.96 1.35 -19.35
N THR A 126 3.64 1.24 -19.55
CA THR A 126 2.64 1.22 -18.45
C THR A 126 2.74 -0.02 -17.56
N ASN A 127 3.50 -1.03 -17.97
CA ASN A 127 3.77 -2.23 -17.19
C ASN A 127 4.95 -2.06 -16.22
N CYS A 128 5.73 -1.00 -16.37
CA CYS A 128 6.90 -0.74 -15.55
C CYS A 128 6.53 0.20 -14.40
N HIS A 129 7.06 -0.09 -13.22
CA HIS A 129 6.86 0.75 -12.05
C HIS A 129 7.72 2.03 -12.12
N GLY A 130 7.32 3.07 -11.39
CA GLY A 130 8.23 4.16 -11.06
C GLY A 130 8.67 5.07 -12.20
N GLY A 131 7.90 5.14 -13.29
CA GLY A 131 8.23 5.97 -14.47
C GLY A 131 9.27 5.35 -15.41
N ALA A 132 9.60 4.07 -15.24
CA ALA A 132 10.40 3.35 -16.22
C ALA A 132 9.62 3.10 -17.53
N ILE A 133 10.37 2.84 -18.59
CA ILE A 133 9.87 2.46 -19.90
C ILE A 133 10.24 1.01 -20.19
N CYS A 134 9.43 0.34 -21.00
CA CYS A 134 9.76 -1.02 -21.44
C CYS A 134 10.68 -0.96 -22.66
N ASP A 135 11.97 -1.26 -22.48
CA ASP A 135 12.96 -1.34 -23.56
C ASP A 135 13.38 -2.80 -23.78
N LYS A 136 13.09 -3.34 -24.97
CA LYS A 136 13.38 -4.73 -25.35
C LYS A 136 12.89 -5.77 -24.34
N GLY A 137 11.71 -5.53 -23.77
CA GLY A 137 11.10 -6.42 -22.78
C GLY A 137 11.67 -6.28 -21.37
N ARG A 138 12.56 -5.31 -21.12
CA ARG A 138 13.09 -4.99 -19.80
C ARG A 138 12.68 -3.59 -19.37
N CYS A 139 12.22 -3.43 -18.13
CA CYS A 139 11.93 -2.10 -17.60
C CYS A 139 13.24 -1.34 -17.36
N SER A 140 13.39 -0.15 -17.94
CA SER A 140 14.59 0.67 -17.80
C SER A 140 14.22 2.14 -17.64
N CYS A 141 15.10 2.92 -16.99
CA CYS A 141 14.91 4.35 -16.91
C CYS A 141 15.28 5.01 -18.25
N SER A 142 14.49 6.02 -18.64
CA SER A 142 14.80 6.87 -19.79
C SER A 142 16.17 7.55 -19.64
N LYS A 143 16.77 7.96 -20.77
CA LYS A 143 18.07 8.65 -20.76
C LYS A 143 18.08 9.87 -19.83
N GLY A 144 19.11 9.97 -18.98
CA GLY A 144 19.25 11.03 -17.96
C GLY A 144 18.51 10.73 -16.65
N TYR A 145 17.88 9.57 -16.55
CA TYR A 145 17.31 9.02 -15.32
C TYR A 145 18.05 7.75 -14.93
N SER A 146 18.06 7.48 -13.63
CA SER A 146 18.63 6.27 -13.06
C SER A 146 17.68 5.65 -12.04
N PRO A 147 17.77 4.32 -11.83
CA PRO A 147 17.01 3.65 -10.79
C PRO A 147 17.34 4.19 -9.39
N TYR A 148 16.33 4.20 -8.53
CA TYR A 148 16.35 4.63 -7.14
C TYR A 148 15.37 3.79 -6.30
N ALA A 149 15.54 3.82 -4.97
CA ALA A 149 14.72 3.10 -3.98
C ALA A 149 14.50 1.62 -4.36
N GLU A 150 15.57 0.84 -4.42
CA GLU A 150 15.49 -0.61 -4.74
C GLU A 150 14.81 -0.89 -6.09
N ASN A 151 15.10 -0.08 -7.10
CA ASN A 151 14.55 -0.21 -8.45
C ASN A 151 13.03 0.03 -8.54
N THR A 152 12.44 0.78 -7.60
CA THR A 152 11.01 1.12 -7.65
C THR A 152 10.72 2.49 -8.26
N LYS A 153 11.73 3.34 -8.50
CA LYS A 153 11.54 4.69 -9.05
C LYS A 153 12.70 5.12 -9.94
N CYS A 154 12.40 5.74 -11.08
CA CYS A 154 13.39 6.44 -11.90
C CYS A 154 13.51 7.89 -11.42
N ILE A 155 14.74 8.35 -11.17
CA ILE A 155 15.02 9.74 -10.79
C ILE A 155 16.09 10.34 -11.69
N ARG A 156 16.05 11.65 -11.89
CA ARG A 156 17.04 12.37 -12.71
C ARG A 156 18.45 12.19 -12.12
N GLU A 157 19.46 11.96 -12.97
CA GLU A 157 20.82 11.66 -12.49
C GLU A 157 21.44 12.79 -11.64
N GLY A 158 21.07 14.05 -11.90
CA GLY A 158 21.52 15.22 -11.13
C GLY A 158 20.79 15.47 -9.80
N SER A 159 19.65 14.81 -9.56
CA SER A 159 18.87 14.98 -8.33
C SER A 159 19.18 13.94 -7.26
N LYS A 160 20.10 13.00 -7.57
CA LYS A 160 20.74 12.08 -6.62
C LYS A 160 21.66 12.82 -5.64
N ARG A 161 21.12 13.77 -4.88
CA ARG A 161 21.81 14.32 -3.72
C ARG A 161 21.62 13.37 -2.57
N ARG A 162 22.70 12.95 -1.91
CA ARG A 162 22.59 12.21 -0.65
C ARG A 162 22.18 13.19 0.43
N ILE A 163 20.87 13.41 0.56
CA ILE A 163 20.34 14.25 1.62
C ILE A 163 20.39 13.44 2.91
N PRO A 164 21.13 13.90 3.95
CA PRO A 164 21.16 13.21 5.23
C PRO A 164 19.78 13.25 5.91
N ILE A 165 19.65 12.53 7.01
CA ILE A 165 18.49 12.65 7.90
C ILE A 165 18.25 14.13 8.23
N GLU A 166 16.98 14.54 8.24
CA GLU A 166 16.50 15.92 8.45
C GLU A 166 16.80 16.94 7.34
N GLY A 167 17.55 16.57 6.31
CA GLY A 167 17.73 17.45 5.16
C GLY A 167 16.42 17.67 4.40
N GLU A 168 16.26 18.85 3.83
CA GLU A 168 15.06 19.22 3.05
C GLU A 168 15.06 18.49 1.72
N CYS A 169 14.01 17.72 1.48
CA CYS A 169 13.76 17.01 0.23
C CYS A 169 12.69 17.72 -0.59
N ASN A 170 12.77 17.63 -1.90
CA ASN A 170 11.78 18.17 -2.83
C ASN A 170 11.54 17.14 -3.94
N GLU A 171 10.85 16.05 -3.56
CA GLU A 171 10.52 14.98 -4.49
C GLU A 171 9.46 15.39 -5.53
N ALA A 172 8.64 16.40 -5.22
CA ALA A 172 7.55 16.86 -6.09
C ALA A 172 8.09 17.57 -7.35
N GLU A 173 9.16 18.34 -7.20
CA GLU A 173 9.82 19.05 -8.31
C GLU A 173 11.05 18.29 -8.85
N GLU A 174 11.26 17.04 -8.39
CA GLU A 174 12.40 16.19 -8.72
C GLU A 174 13.78 16.82 -8.44
N GLU A 175 13.87 17.82 -7.56
CA GLU A 175 15.12 18.54 -7.30
C GLU A 175 16.04 17.78 -6.35
N SER A 176 15.46 17.11 -5.34
CA SER A 176 16.23 16.48 -4.29
C SER A 176 15.49 15.29 -3.69
N TYR A 177 16.18 14.15 -3.62
CA TYR A 177 15.69 12.90 -3.08
C TYR A 177 16.48 12.52 -1.83
N CYS A 178 15.86 11.78 -0.92
CA CYS A 178 16.54 11.35 0.29
C CYS A 178 17.63 10.29 0.01
N GLN A 179 18.40 9.92 1.03
CA GLN A 179 19.28 8.75 0.92
C GLN A 179 18.45 7.44 0.89
N TYR A 180 18.99 6.36 0.32
CA TYR A 180 18.26 5.12 -0.03
C TYR A 180 17.33 4.53 1.04
N ASP A 181 17.63 4.74 2.33
CA ASP A 181 16.89 4.23 3.49
C ASP A 181 15.93 5.26 4.12
N LEU A 182 15.84 6.46 3.53
CA LEU A 182 15.05 7.59 4.01
C LEU A 182 13.89 7.86 3.06
N LYS A 183 12.73 8.22 3.62
CA LYS A 183 11.58 8.68 2.84
C LYS A 183 11.41 10.18 3.03
N CYS A 184 11.04 10.86 1.94
CA CYS A 184 10.65 12.26 2.00
C CYS A 184 9.26 12.38 2.61
N VAL A 185 9.19 12.87 3.85
CA VAL A 185 7.94 13.00 4.60
C VAL A 185 7.54 14.47 4.70
N ASN A 186 6.24 14.74 4.63
CA ASN A 186 5.71 16.08 4.86
C ASN A 186 5.59 16.31 6.37
N CYS A 187 6.49 17.10 6.92
CA CYS A 187 6.50 17.50 8.31
C CYS A 187 5.83 18.87 8.45
N MET A 188 4.82 18.94 9.32
CA MET A 188 4.18 20.21 9.68
C MET A 188 5.04 20.86 10.78
N ASN A 189 5.61 22.03 10.48
CA ASN A 189 6.42 22.76 11.46
C ASN A 189 5.49 23.66 12.30
N ASP A 190 5.18 23.23 13.52
CA ASP A 190 4.22 23.89 14.44
C ASP A 190 4.54 25.37 14.68
N LEU A 191 5.81 25.76 14.64
CA LEU A 191 6.23 27.14 14.92
C LEU A 191 5.99 28.11 13.76
N ARG A 192 5.90 27.62 12.52
CA ARG A 192 5.84 28.49 11.32
C ARG A 192 4.66 28.21 10.41
N HIS A 193 3.86 27.18 10.68
CA HIS A 193 2.78 26.73 9.79
C HIS A 193 3.25 26.49 8.35
N THR A 194 4.55 26.30 8.14
CA THR A 194 5.12 25.99 6.83
C THR A 194 5.24 24.47 6.71
N ARG A 195 4.77 23.94 5.58
CA ARG A 195 4.99 22.54 5.21
C ARG A 195 6.42 22.41 4.73
N ARG A 196 7.21 21.56 5.39
CA ARG A 196 8.55 21.22 4.95
C ARG A 196 8.62 19.73 4.69
N HIS A 197 9.18 19.39 3.54
CA HIS A 197 9.47 18.02 3.17
C HIS A 197 10.87 17.69 3.68
N THR A 198 11.00 16.72 4.57
CA THR A 198 12.30 16.33 5.15
C THR A 198 12.54 14.83 5.04
N CYS A 199 13.80 14.46 4.97
CA CYS A 199 14.22 13.07 4.92
C CYS A 199 14.16 12.43 6.31
N ALA A 200 13.34 11.40 6.46
CA ALA A 200 13.22 10.65 7.72
C ALA A 200 13.31 9.14 7.49
N ARG A 201 13.84 8.43 8.49
CA ARG A 201 13.71 6.96 8.55
C ARG A 201 12.32 6.61 9.01
N TYR A 202 11.67 5.70 8.30
CA TYR A 202 10.51 5.02 8.87
C TYR A 202 10.99 4.11 9.99
N ALA A 203 10.58 4.39 11.23
CA ALA A 203 10.68 3.42 12.31
C ALA A 203 9.68 2.31 12.01
N HIS A 204 10.08 1.31 11.22
CA HIS A 204 9.33 0.07 11.09
C HIS A 204 9.31 -0.62 12.46
N ASP A 205 8.17 -0.53 13.16
CA ASP A 205 7.69 -1.38 14.26
C ASP A 205 8.71 -1.96 15.24
N ARG A 206 9.80 -1.24 15.53
CA ARG A 206 10.51 -1.46 16.77
C ARG A 206 9.65 -0.83 17.83
N ALA A 207 8.83 -1.67 18.48
CA ALA A 207 8.22 -1.34 19.75
C ALA A 207 9.34 -0.75 20.63
N PHE A 208 9.33 0.58 20.79
CA PHE A 208 10.23 1.20 21.73
C PHE A 208 9.91 0.56 23.07
N PRO A 209 10.89 -0.11 23.73
CA PRO A 209 10.66 -0.54 25.10
C PRO A 209 10.23 0.71 25.86
N ALA A 210 9.11 0.61 26.57
CA ALA A 210 8.60 1.70 27.40
C ALA A 210 9.63 1.97 28.50
N SER A 211 10.65 2.76 28.20
CA SER A 211 11.63 3.23 29.15
C SER A 211 10.91 4.23 30.04
N SER A 212 10.72 3.81 31.29
CA SER A 212 10.24 4.60 32.42
C SER A 212 10.81 6.02 32.39
N ALA A 213 9.90 6.99 32.35
CA ALA A 213 10.20 8.41 32.38
C ALA A 213 11.01 8.78 33.63
N SER A 214 12.20 9.33 33.43
CA SER A 214 12.84 10.22 34.39
C SER A 214 13.23 11.51 33.67
N SER A 215 12.49 12.53 34.06
CA SER A 215 12.51 13.96 33.81
C SER A 215 13.78 14.63 33.23
N ASN A 216 13.46 15.58 32.35
CA ASN A 216 14.11 16.86 32.07
C ASN A 216 15.26 16.90 31.05
N VAL A 217 15.14 17.90 30.17
CA VAL A 217 16.08 18.41 29.16
C VAL A 217 15.96 17.78 27.76
N LEU A 218 15.21 18.45 26.85
CA LEU A 218 15.45 18.66 25.39
C LEU A 218 14.13 18.97 24.65
N SER A 219 13.77 20.26 24.57
CA SER A 219 12.46 20.76 24.12
C SER A 219 12.35 21.12 22.62
N SER A 220 13.16 20.51 21.74
CA SER A 220 13.02 20.77 20.28
C SER A 220 13.27 19.58 19.37
N LEU A 221 13.79 18.46 19.91
CA LEU A 221 14.13 17.25 19.14
C LEU A 221 13.00 16.19 19.07
N LEU A 222 11.94 16.33 19.87
CA LEU A 222 10.92 15.27 20.01
C LEU A 222 9.67 15.45 19.13
N VAL A 223 9.46 16.58 18.45
CA VAL A 223 8.16 16.82 17.79
C VAL A 223 7.96 15.98 16.51
N CYS A 224 8.99 15.76 15.70
CA CYS A 224 8.83 14.87 14.52
C CYS A 224 8.77 13.38 14.91
N VAL A 225 9.46 12.94 15.96
CA VAL A 225 9.49 11.54 16.38
C VAL A 225 8.21 11.15 17.15
N LEU A 226 7.66 12.04 17.98
CA LEU A 226 6.48 11.73 18.79
C LEU A 226 5.15 11.81 18.03
N TYR A 227 5.03 12.68 17.02
CA TYR A 227 3.75 12.84 16.31
C TYR A 227 3.35 11.60 15.50
N PHE A 228 4.32 10.77 15.10
CA PHE A 228 4.03 9.51 14.42
C PHE A 228 3.63 8.37 15.37
N ILE A 229 4.07 8.40 16.63
CA ILE A 229 3.69 7.38 17.63
C ILE A 229 2.27 7.63 18.15
N ALA A 230 1.84 8.89 18.28
CA ALA A 230 0.51 9.23 18.83
C ALA A 230 -0.65 9.09 17.82
N ARG A 231 -0.37 8.97 16.50
CA ARG A 231 -1.42 8.85 15.47
C ARG A 231 -1.78 7.39 15.11
N TRP A 232 -1.29 6.44 15.90
CA TRP A 232 -1.53 4.99 15.77
C TRP A 232 -1.89 4.32 17.11
N ARG A 233 -2.69 4.98 17.94
CA ARG A 233 -3.46 4.34 19.01
C ARG A 233 -4.95 4.66 18.85
#